data_AF-A0A2C9V8A8-F1
#
_entry.id   AF-A0A2C9V8A8-F1
#
_cell.length_a   1.000
_cell.length_b   1.000
_cell.length_c   1.000
_cell.angle_alpha   90.00
_cell.angle_beta   90.00
_cell.angle_gamma   90.00
#
_symmetry.space_group_name_H-M   'P 1'
#
loop_
_entity.id
_entity.type
_entity.pdbx_description
1 polymer ?
#
loop_
_entity_poly.entity_id
_entity_poly.type
_entity_poly.pdbx_seq_one_letter_code
_entity_poly.pdbx_strand_id
1 'polypeptide(L)'
;MEFWGTEVKSGEPLVVEIGGDFILHLSQACLGEVKKDKGNESVCLYVKVNDKKYVLGILSPEKFPQISFDLVFEKDVELSHNWKNGSVYFSGYKIAQAESDDYSGES
;
A
#
# COMPACT_ATOMS: atom_id res chain seq x y z
N MET A 1 -4.93 -4.48 16.14
CA MET A 1 -4.78 -3.63 14.93
C MET A 1 -3.72 -2.61 15.25
N GLU A 2 -2.66 -2.58 14.46
CA GLU A 2 -1.52 -1.68 14.61
C GLU A 2 -1.38 -0.83 13.35
N PHE A 3 -1.01 0.45 13.50
CA PHE A 3 -0.72 1.30 12.36
C PHE A 3 0.47 0.75 11.56
N TRP A 4 0.35 0.79 10.24
CA TRP A 4 1.43 0.45 9.33
C TRP A 4 1.60 1.56 8.30
N GLY A 5 2.85 1.87 7.99
CA GLY A 5 3.18 2.83 6.94
C GLY A 5 4.58 2.61 6.41
N THR A 6 4.77 2.94 5.14
CA THR A 6 6.07 2.81 4.47
C THR A 6 6.27 3.86 3.39
N GLU A 7 7.54 4.16 3.10
CA GLU A 7 7.96 4.99 1.98
C GLU A 7 8.41 4.09 0.83
N VAL A 8 7.87 4.33 -0.36
CA VAL A 8 8.37 3.76 -1.61
C VAL A 8 9.07 4.88 -2.38
N LYS A 9 10.35 4.70 -2.68
CA LYS A 9 11.18 5.68 -3.37
C LYS A 9 11.14 5.48 -4.89
N SER A 10 11.44 6.54 -5.62
CA SER A 10 11.56 6.51 -7.08
C SER A 10 12.51 5.42 -7.57
N GLY A 11 11.98 4.47 -8.36
CA GLY A 11 12.77 3.39 -8.96
C GLY A 11 13.11 2.25 -8.00
N GLU A 12 12.59 2.28 -6.78
CA GLU A 12 12.85 1.26 -5.74
C GLU A 12 11.51 0.61 -5.31
N PRO A 13 11.02 -0.40 -6.06
CA PRO A 13 9.90 -1.22 -5.60
C PRO A 13 10.18 -1.82 -4.22
N LEU A 14 9.17 -1.87 -3.37
CA LEU A 14 9.29 -2.36 -2.00
C LEU A 14 8.42 -3.59 -1.79
N VAL A 15 9.05 -4.70 -1.39
CA VAL A 15 8.35 -5.89 -0.90
C VAL A 15 7.86 -5.64 0.53
N VAL A 16 6.57 -5.83 0.75
CA VAL A 16 5.91 -5.75 2.05
C VAL A 16 5.65 -7.17 2.51
N GLU A 17 6.47 -7.62 3.47
CA GLU A 17 6.27 -8.88 4.17
C GLU A 17 5.12 -8.71 5.17
N ILE A 18 4.01 -9.41 4.89
CA ILE A 18 2.82 -9.40 5.74
C ILE A 18 2.97 -10.51 6.79
N GLY A 19 3.39 -11.70 6.36
CA GLY A 19 3.48 -12.89 7.20
C GLY A 19 2.13 -13.60 7.36
N GLY A 20 2.16 -14.92 7.59
CA GLY A 20 0.96 -15.78 7.57
C GLY A 20 -0.06 -15.51 8.69
N ASP A 21 0.37 -14.86 9.78
CA ASP A 21 -0.49 -14.58 10.94
C ASP A 21 -1.10 -13.17 10.90
N PHE A 22 -0.88 -12.43 9.81
CA PHE A 22 -1.31 -11.03 9.71
C PHE A 22 -2.00 -10.75 8.38
N ILE A 23 -2.85 -9.74 8.44
CA ILE A 23 -3.52 -9.14 7.29
C ILE A 23 -3.12 -7.68 7.22
N LEU A 24 -2.79 -7.19 6.03
CA LEU A 24 -2.59 -5.77 5.77
C LEU A 24 -3.86 -5.17 5.16
N HIS A 25 -4.49 -4.25 5.89
CA HIS A 25 -5.44 -3.31 5.31
C HIS A 25 -4.67 -2.11 4.78
N LEU A 26 -4.55 -1.98 3.46
CA LEU A 26 -4.00 -0.79 2.83
C LEU A 26 -5.13 0.24 2.68
N SER A 27 -5.01 1.37 3.38
CA SER A 27 -6.09 2.35 3.50
C SER A 27 -5.81 3.66 2.74
N GLN A 28 -4.54 4.00 2.51
CA GLN A 28 -4.19 5.26 1.86
C GLN A 28 -2.85 5.20 1.13
N ALA A 29 -2.71 6.02 0.09
CA ALA A 29 -1.42 6.45 -0.41
C ALA A 29 -1.40 7.97 -0.65
N CYS A 30 -0.25 8.59 -0.44
CA CYS A 30 -0.04 10.01 -0.73
C CYS A 30 1.36 10.29 -1.30
N LEU A 31 1.46 11.36 -2.07
CA LEU A 31 2.73 11.87 -2.56
C LEU A 31 3.52 12.52 -1.41
N GLY A 32 4.82 12.27 -1.38
CA GLY A 32 5.76 13.03 -0.56
C GLY A 32 5.93 14.48 -1.00
N GLU A 33 6.92 15.17 -0.44
CA GLU A 33 7.19 16.57 -0.75
C GLU A 33 7.40 16.79 -2.26
N VAL A 34 6.54 17.64 -2.84
CA VAL A 34 6.60 18.02 -4.25
C VAL A 34 7.47 19.27 -4.38
N LYS A 35 8.59 19.17 -5.07
CA LYS A 35 9.36 20.37 -5.47
C LYS A 35 8.55 21.18 -6.48
N LYS A 36 8.46 22.50 -6.27
CA LYS A 36 7.55 23.46 -6.95
C LYS A 36 7.54 23.39 -8.48
N ASP A 37 8.59 22.87 -9.11
CA ASP A 37 8.75 22.86 -10.57
C ASP A 37 8.35 21.53 -11.24
N LYS A 38 7.81 20.56 -10.50
CA LYS A 38 7.54 19.19 -11.00
C LYS A 38 6.10 18.68 -10.76
N GLY A 39 5.14 19.60 -10.57
CA GLY A 39 3.77 19.31 -10.13
C GLY A 39 2.81 18.67 -11.15
N ASN A 40 3.18 18.59 -12.43
CA ASN A 40 2.22 18.25 -13.50
C ASN A 40 2.29 16.79 -13.99
N GLU A 41 3.11 15.95 -13.35
CA GLU A 41 3.24 14.52 -13.73
C GLU A 41 2.18 13.67 -13.00
N SER A 42 1.44 12.85 -13.76
CA SER A 42 0.54 11.85 -13.17
C SER A 42 1.36 10.66 -12.65
N VAL A 43 1.11 10.29 -11.39
CA VAL A 43 1.82 9.25 -10.67
C VAL A 43 0.95 8.00 -10.58
N CYS A 44 1.25 6.98 -11.37
CA CYS A 44 0.59 5.68 -11.27
C CYS A 44 1.21 4.86 -10.13
N LEU A 45 0.34 4.35 -9.26
CA LEU A 45 0.66 3.43 -8.18
C LEU A 45 0.38 2.01 -8.60
N TYR A 46 1.24 1.08 -8.20
CA TYR A 46 1.13 -0.32 -8.56
C TYR A 46 1.30 -1.22 -7.35
N VAL A 47 0.64 -2.37 -7.42
CA VAL A 47 0.88 -3.52 -6.54
C VAL A 47 1.18 -4.74 -7.39
N LYS A 48 2.15 -5.55 -6.99
CA LYS A 48 2.42 -6.85 -7.60
C LYS A 48 2.11 -7.94 -6.57
N VAL A 49 1.26 -8.89 -6.96
CA VAL A 49 0.80 -10.03 -6.15
C VAL A 49 0.90 -11.29 -6.99
N ASN A 50 1.59 -12.33 -6.50
CA ASN A 50 1.81 -13.60 -7.24
C ASN A 50 2.31 -13.38 -8.69
N ASP A 51 3.35 -12.57 -8.84
CA ASP A 51 3.95 -12.19 -10.13
C ASP A 51 3.09 -11.40 -11.12
N LYS A 52 1.87 -11.01 -10.73
CA LYS A 52 0.99 -10.17 -11.53
C LYS A 52 0.99 -8.75 -11.00
N LYS A 53 1.23 -7.78 -11.88
CA LYS A 53 1.23 -6.35 -11.55
C LYS A 53 -0.13 -5.72 -11.88
N TYR A 54 -0.67 -4.98 -10.93
CA TYR A 54 -1.95 -4.28 -11.02
C TYR A 54 -1.76 -2.79 -10.75
N VAL A 55 -2.64 -1.96 -11.31
CA VAL A 55 -2.70 -0.52 -11.00
C VAL A 55 -3.60 -0.33 -9.78
N LEU A 56 -3.08 0.31 -8.75
CA LEU A 56 -3.85 0.69 -7.56
C LEU A 56 -4.62 1.99 -7.79
N GLY A 57 -4.00 2.96 -8.47
CA GLY A 57 -4.59 4.26 -8.70
C GLY A 57 -3.60 5.23 -9.35
N ILE A 58 -4.07 6.44 -9.60
CA ILE A 58 -3.28 7.52 -10.17
C ILE A 58 -3.38 8.70 -9.19
N LEU A 59 -2.24 9.32 -8.90
CA LEU A 59 -2.11 10.55 -8.14
C LEU A 59 -1.69 11.71 -9.05
N SER A 60 -2.04 12.92 -8.63
CA SER A 60 -1.65 14.16 -9.31
C SER A 60 -1.24 15.16 -8.23
N PRO A 61 0.01 15.64 -8.19
CA PRO A 61 0.47 16.60 -7.18
C PRO A 61 -0.46 17.81 -7.00
N GLU A 62 -1.01 18.32 -8.11
CA GLU A 62 -1.85 19.52 -8.09
C GLU A 62 -3.35 19.28 -7.88
N LYS A 63 -3.86 18.05 -8.08
CA LYS A 63 -5.31 17.79 -8.12
C LYS A 63 -5.77 16.83 -7.04
N PHE A 64 -5.08 15.69 -6.94
CA PHE A 64 -5.39 14.61 -6.00
C PHE A 64 -4.04 14.01 -5.57
N PRO A 65 -3.35 14.64 -4.61
CA PRO A 65 -2.03 14.19 -4.15
C PRO A 65 -2.12 12.95 -3.25
N GLN A 66 -3.33 12.48 -2.95
CA GLN A 66 -3.59 11.29 -2.15
C GLN A 66 -4.83 10.55 -2.66
N ILE A 67 -4.90 9.27 -2.32
CA ILE A 67 -6.02 8.37 -2.62
C ILE A 67 -6.27 7.48 -1.41
N SER A 68 -7.54 7.20 -1.13
CA SER A 68 -7.95 6.22 -0.13
C SER A 68 -8.25 4.88 -0.80
N PHE A 69 -8.01 3.80 -0.07
CA PHE A 69 -8.25 2.44 -0.48
C PHE A 69 -9.08 1.72 0.57
N ASP A 70 -9.73 0.65 0.14
CA ASP A 70 -10.26 -0.39 1.02
C ASP A 70 -9.77 -1.74 0.50
N LEU A 71 -8.46 -1.96 0.60
CA LEU A 71 -7.79 -3.14 0.06
C LEU A 71 -7.19 -3.97 1.18
N VAL A 72 -7.37 -5.28 1.10
CA VAL A 72 -6.93 -6.25 2.11
C VAL A 72 -5.99 -7.25 1.44
N PHE A 73 -4.83 -7.46 2.04
CA PHE A 73 -3.82 -8.39 1.56
C PHE A 73 -3.45 -9.39 2.66
N GLU A 74 -3.56 -10.68 2.33
CA GLU A 74 -3.16 -11.82 3.18
C GLU A 74 -1.80 -12.40 2.76
N LYS A 75 -1.24 -11.92 1.64
CA LYS A 75 0.01 -12.41 1.06
C LYS A 75 0.94 -11.25 0.82
N ASP A 76 2.24 -11.54 0.86
CA ASP A 76 3.26 -10.55 0.55
C ASP A 76 3.01 -9.90 -0.81
N VAL A 77 3.20 -8.58 -0.84
CA VAL A 77 2.98 -7.75 -2.01
C VAL A 77 4.19 -6.89 -2.28
N GLU A 78 4.40 -6.52 -3.53
CA GLU A 78 5.40 -5.51 -3.89
C GLU A 78 4.70 -4.23 -4.33
N LEU A 79 5.00 -3.12 -3.66
CA LEU A 79 4.49 -1.79 -3.96
C LEU A 79 5.49 -1.04 -4.85
N SER A 80 5.00 -0.34 -5.86
CA SER A 80 5.84 0.52 -6.70
C SER A 80 5.06 1.69 -7.29
N HIS A 81 5.78 2.69 -7.81
CA HIS A 81 5.20 3.81 -8.55
C HIS A 81 6.09 4.21 -9.73
N ASN A 82 5.56 5.02 -10.66
CA ASN A 82 6.33 5.55 -11.79
C ASN A 82 6.94 6.95 -11.53
N TRP A 83 6.64 7.58 -10.40
CA TRP A 83 7.15 8.94 -10.11
C TRP A 83 8.67 8.95 -10.01
N LYS A 84 9.32 9.86 -10.74
CA LYS A 84 10.79 9.99 -10.79
C LYS A 84 11.35 10.97 -9.76
N ASN A 85 10.48 11.78 -9.17
CA ASN A 85 10.86 13.05 -8.57
C ASN A 85 10.54 13.14 -7.07
N GLY A 86 10.16 12.03 -6.47
CA GLY A 86 9.82 11.94 -5.06
C GLY A 86 9.46 10.51 -4.69
N SER A 87 8.83 10.39 -3.52
CA SER A 87 8.41 9.12 -2.93
C SER A 87 6.90 9.10 -2.77
N VAL A 88 6.33 7.89 -2.73
CA VAL A 88 4.94 7.68 -2.35
C VAL A 88 4.92 7.00 -0.99
N TYR A 89 4.12 7.55 -0.08
CA TYR A 89 3.87 6.95 1.22
C TYR A 89 2.59 6.14 1.14
N PHE A 90 2.67 4.88 1.56
CA PHE A 90 1.51 4.00 1.71
C PHE A 90 1.26 3.80 3.20
N SER A 91 0.00 3.83 3.60
CA SER A 91 -0.39 3.62 4.99
C SER A 91 -1.65 2.79 5.12
N GLY A 92 -1.82 2.23 6.31
CA GLY A 92 -2.79 1.19 6.57
C GLY A 92 -2.66 0.65 7.97
N TYR A 93 -3.12 -0.57 8.14
CA TYR A 93 -3.08 -1.26 9.42
C TYR A 93 -2.74 -2.73 9.24
N LYS A 94 -1.89 -3.24 10.13
CA LYS A 94 -1.67 -4.67 10.30
C LYS A 94 -2.60 -5.21 11.37
N ILE A 95 -3.26 -6.32 11.08
CA ILE A 95 -4.23 -6.97 11.95
C ILE A 95 -3.78 -8.42 12.11
N ALA A 96 -3.58 -8.88 13.34
CA ALA A 96 -3.33 -10.29 13.60
C ALA A 96 -4.57 -11.10 13.23
N GLN A 97 -4.38 -12.17 12.48
CA GLN A 97 -5.43 -13.13 12.20
C GLN A 97 -5.70 -13.88 13.50
N ALA A 98 -6.90 -13.76 14.05
CA ALA A 98 -7.28 -14.53 15.22
C ALA A 98 -7.23 -16.01 14.83
N GLU A 99 -6.61 -16.85 15.66
CA GLU A 99 -6.84 -18.29 15.58
C GLU A 99 -8.35 -18.50 15.71
N SER A 100 -8.95 -19.25 14.79
CA SER A 100 -10.34 -19.65 14.93
C SER A 100 -10.44 -20.45 16.23
N ASP A 101 -11.00 -19.86 17.29
CA ASP A 101 -11.44 -20.59 18.46
C ASP A 101 -12.44 -21.63 17.96
N ASP A 102 -11.99 -22.88 17.87
CA ASP A 102 -12.81 -24.04 17.54
C ASP A 102 -13.87 -24.13 18.63
N TYR A 103 -15.05 -23.55 18.36
CA TYR A 103 -16.23 -23.66 19.20
C TYR A 103 -16.66 -25.13 19.19
N SER A 104 -16.00 -25.93 20.00
CA SER A 104 -16.51 -27.21 20.47
C SER A 104 -17.72 -26.90 21.35
N GLY A 105 -18.86 -26.69 20.68
CA GLY A 105 -20.16 -26.73 21.33
C GLY A 105 -20.34 -28.12 21.89
N GLU A 106 -19.90 -28.33 23.13
CA GLU A 106 -20.30 -29.49 23.92
C GLU A 106 -21.83 -29.51 23.97
N SER A 107 -22.38 -30.55 23.35
CA SER A 107 -23.81 -30.87 23.31
C SER A 107 -24.18 -31.73 24.50
#